data_AF-A0A368EZ18-F1
#
_entry.id   AF-A0A368EZ18-F1
#
_cell.length_a   1.000
_cell.length_b   1.000
_cell.length_c   1.000
_cell.angle_alpha   90.00
_cell.angle_beta   90.00
_cell.angle_gamma   90.00
#
_symmetry.space_group_name_H-M   'P 1'
#
loop_
_entity.id
_entity.type
_entity.pdbx_description
1 polymer ?
#
loop_
_entity_poly.entity_id
_entity_poly.type
_entity_poly.pdbx_seq_one_letter_code
_entity_poly.pdbx_strand_id
1 'polypeptide(L)' 'MLGISSGAAKVRSFDLVAVNDMVTECDMAHLPVEDSVADIVVFCLSLMGTNTTDYIKEARRVLKMGVRR' A
#
# COMPACT_ATOMS: atom_id res chain seq x y z
N MET A 1 28.81 2.66 21.30
CA MET A 1 28.76 2.16 19.90
C MET A 1 27.39 2.52 19.36
N LEU A 2 27.26 3.72 18.77
CA LEU A 2 26.01 4.21 18.21
C LEU A 2 25.73 3.42 16.93
N GLY A 3 24.83 2.44 17.00
CA GLY A 3 24.35 1.73 15.83
C GLY A 3 23.48 2.65 15.00
N ILE A 4 24.01 3.11 13.87
CA ILE A 4 23.19 3.72 12.82
C ILE A 4 22.36 2.58 12.23
N SER A 5 21.13 2.40 12.69
CA SER A 5 20.17 1.56 11.96
C SER A 5 19.78 2.34 10.70
N SER A 6 20.25 1.94 9.53
CA SER A 6 19.63 2.37 8.27
C SER A 6 18.17 1.93 8.34
N GLY A 7 17.25 2.87 8.59
CA GLY A 7 15.83 2.57 8.80
C GLY A 7 15.19 2.12 7.50
N ALA A 8 15.21 0.82 7.23
CA ALA A 8 14.53 0.27 6.06
C ALA A 8 13.02 0.49 6.19
N ALA A 9 12.41 1.07 5.16
CA ALA A 9 10.96 1.18 5.10
C ALA A 9 10.33 -0.22 4.98
N LYS A 10 9.29 -0.49 5.78
CA LYS A 10 8.52 -1.73 5.65
C LYS A 10 7.63 -1.62 4.41
N VAL A 11 7.85 -2.50 3.43
CA VAL A 11 7.08 -2.56 2.17
C VAL A 11 6.08 -3.71 2.24
N ARG A 12 4.84 -3.47 1.81
CA ARG A 12 3.81 -4.48 1.57
C ARG A 12 3.36 -4.34 0.12
N SER A 13 3.60 -5.36 -0.69
CA SER A 13 3.25 -5.36 -2.10
C SER A 13 1.94 -6.12 -2.32
N PHE A 14 1.07 -5.57 -3.16
CA PHE A 14 -0.23 -6.13 -3.50
C PHE A 14 -0.38 -6.18 -5.02
N ASP A 15 -0.87 -7.29 -5.53
CA ASP A 15 -1.16 -7.48 -6.95
C ASP A 15 -2.28 -8.52 -7.12
N LEU A 16 -2.93 -8.55 -8.29
CA LEU A 16 -3.96 -9.55 -8.60
C LEU A 16 -3.39 -10.97 -8.72
N VAL A 17 -2.10 -11.10 -9.00
CA VAL A 17 -1.40 -12.39 -9.08
C VAL A 17 -0.04 -12.27 -8.40
N ALA A 18 0.24 -13.13 -7.42
CA ALA A 18 1.54 -13.16 -6.75
C ALA A 18 2.59 -13.85 -7.63
N VAL A 19 3.60 -13.09 -8.07
CA VAL A 19 4.74 -13.62 -8.83
C VAL A 19 5.91 -14.08 -7.93
N ASN A 20 5.85 -13.79 -6.63
CA ASN A 20 6.80 -14.23 -5.60
C ASN A 20 6.21 -14.03 -4.18
N ASP A 21 6.89 -14.56 -3.17
CA ASP A 21 6.45 -14.55 -1.76
C ASP A 21 6.39 -13.16 -1.10
N MET A 22 6.91 -12.11 -1.74
CA MET A 22 6.84 -10.74 -1.23
C MET A 22 5.57 -10.00 -1.66
N VAL A 23 4.76 -10.60 -2.54
CA VAL A 23 3.51 -10.03 -3.06
C VAL A 23 2.34 -10.76 -2.43
N THR A 24 1.42 -9.99 -1.84
CA THR A 24 0.12 -10.51 -1.40
C THR A 24 -0.85 -10.47 -2.58
N GLU A 25 -1.36 -11.64 -2.97
CA GLU A 25 -2.39 -11.75 -4.00
C GLU A 25 -3.73 -11.20 -3.48
N CYS A 26 -4.24 -10.14 -4.08
CA CYS A 26 -5.56 -9.59 -3.80
C CYS A 26 -6.01 -8.57 -4.88
N ASP A 27 -7.31 -8.31 -4.94
CA ASP A 27 -7.83 -7.12 -5.61
C ASP A 27 -7.46 -5.87 -4.81
N MET A 28 -6.75 -4.92 -5.42
CA MET A 28 -6.36 -3.67 -4.76
C MET A 28 -7.53 -2.72 -4.44
N ALA A 29 -8.74 -3.00 -4.92
CA ALA A 29 -9.96 -2.37 -4.40
C ALA A 29 -10.34 -2.85 -2.99
N HIS A 30 -9.78 -3.97 -2.52
CA HIS A 30 -10.11 -4.65 -1.26
C HIS A 30 -8.84 -5.22 -0.60
N LEU A 31 -7.99 -4.35 -0.06
CA LEU A 31 -6.73 -4.75 0.54
C LEU A 31 -6.95 -5.49 1.87
N PRO A 32 -6.26 -6.63 2.12
CA PRO A 32 -6.39 -7.41 3.34
C PRO A 32 -5.59 -6.78 4.50
N VAL A 33 -5.87 -5.50 4.76
CA VAL A 33 -5.15 -4.65 5.72
C VAL A 33 -6.10 -3.73 6.44
N GLU A 34 -5.69 -3.30 7.63
CA GLU A 34 -6.43 -2.38 8.48
C GLU A 34 -6.40 -0.95 7.94
N ASP A 35 -7.38 -0.15 8.37
CA ASP A 35 -7.43 1.29 8.08
C ASP A 35 -6.20 2.02 8.64
N SER A 36 -5.77 3.08 7.97
CA SER A 36 -4.68 3.96 8.45
C SER A 36 -3.38 3.22 8.84
N VAL A 37 -3.02 2.15 8.12
CA VAL A 37 -1.81 1.34 8.39
C VAL A 37 -0.58 1.85 7.63
N ALA A 38 -0.76 2.50 6.49
CA ALA A 38 0.32 2.91 5.59
C ALA A 38 0.63 4.42 5.67
N ASP A 39 1.91 4.77 5.66
CA ASP A 39 2.37 6.16 5.55
C ASP A 39 2.39 6.64 4.09
N ILE A 40 2.65 5.73 3.15
CA ILE A 40 2.76 5.99 1.71
C ILE A 40 2.06 4.85 0.95
N VAL A 41 1.35 5.19 -0.12
CA VAL A 41 0.81 4.25 -1.11
C VAL A 41 1.37 4.62 -2.47
N VAL A 42 1.83 3.61 -3.23
CA VAL A 42 2.42 3.78 -4.56
C VAL A 42 1.62 2.97 -5.57
N PHE A 43 1.12 3.64 -6.62
CA PHE A 43 0.57 2.99 -7.80
C PHE A 43 1.61 3.02 -8.92
N CYS A 44 2.31 1.90 -9.14
CA CYS A 44 3.31 1.80 -10.21
C CYS A 44 2.64 1.28 -11.49
N LEU A 45 2.15 2.20 -12.33
CA LEU A 45 1.44 1.86 -13.58
C LEU A 45 0.28 0.86 -13.40
N SER A 46 -0.31 0.79 -12.20
CA SER A 46 -1.28 -0.23 -11.81
C SER A 46 -2.74 0.22 -11.90
N LEU A 47 -3.02 1.51 -12.14
CA LEU A 47 -4.37 2.06 -12.30
C LEU A 47 -4.99 1.73 -13.68
N MET A 48 -5.05 0.44 -14.01
CA MET A 48 -5.42 -0.07 -15.34
C MET A 48 -6.88 -0.57 -15.42
N GLY A 49 -7.54 -0.79 -14.28
CA GLY A 49 -8.93 -1.23 -14.22
C GLY A 49 -9.94 -0.11 -14.48
N THR A 50 -11.19 -0.48 -14.76
CA THR A 50 -12.28 0.49 -15.03
C THR A 50 -12.82 1.15 -13.76
N ASN A 51 -12.56 0.56 -12.59
CA ASN A 51 -12.96 1.03 -11.26
C ASN A 51 -11.84 1.78 -10.52
N THR A 52 -11.08 2.63 -11.21
CA THR A 52 -9.99 3.44 -10.63
C THR A 52 -10.41 4.22 -9.39
N THR A 53 -11.64 4.72 -9.34
CA THR A 53 -12.17 5.43 -8.16
C THR A 53 -12.14 4.56 -6.90
N ASP A 54 -12.41 3.26 -7.01
CA ASP A 54 -12.42 2.36 -5.86
C ASP A 54 -11.00 2.07 -5.38
N TYR A 55 -10.03 1.94 -6.29
CA TYR A 55 -8.61 1.82 -5.93
C TYR A 55 -8.11 3.03 -5.14
N ILE A 56 -8.51 4.25 -5.56
CA ILE A 56 -8.13 5.48 -4.86
C ILE A 56 -8.83 5.59 -3.50
N LYS A 57 -10.10 5.19 -3.38
CA LYS A 57 -10.81 5.13 -2.08
C LYS A 57 -10.15 4.13 -1.15
N GLU A 58 -9.71 2.99 -1.66
CA GLU A 58 -9.06 1.97 -0.86
C GLU A 58 -7.67 2.41 -0.41
N ALA A 59 -6.89 3.03 -1.30
CA ALA A 59 -5.65 3.71 -0.92
C ALA A 59 -5.88 4.77 0.16
N ARG A 60 -6.99 5.51 0.09
CA ARG A 60 -7.36 6.47 1.10
C ARG A 60 -7.69 5.82 2.45
N ARG A 61 -8.41 4.69 2.46
CA ARG A 61 -8.71 3.93 3.69
C ARG A 61 -7.44 3.49 4.40
N VAL A 62 -6.46 3.01 3.66
CA VAL A 62 -5.21 2.47 4.23
C VAL A 62 -4.19 3.56 4.59
N LEU A 63 -4.25 4.73 3.97
CA LEU A 63 -3.34 5.85 4.27
C LEU A 63 -3.65 6.47 5.64
N LYS A 64 -2.60 6.66 6.45
CA LYS A 64 -2.67 7.42 7.69
C LYS A 64 -3.13 8.85 7.40
N MET A 65 -4.16 9.25 8.13
CA MET A 65 -4.75 10.57 8.05
C MET A 65 -4.06 11.53 9.00
N GLY A 66 -3.09 12.29 8.49
CA GLY A 66 -2.49 13.40 9.24
C GLY A 66 -3.40 14.63 9.28
N VAL A 67 -3.46 15.31 10.42
CA VAL A 67 -3.89 16.72 10.49
C VAL A 67 -2.78 17.53 9.81
N ARG A 68 -3.08 18.21 8.70
CA ARG A 68 -2.13 19.14 8.08
C ARG A 68 -1.74 20.19 9.14
N ARG A 69 -0.46 20.23 9.52
CA ARG A 69 0.12 21.41 10.18
C ARG A 69 0.42 22.46 9.13
#